data_AF-A0A961X339-F1
#
_entry.id   AF-A0A961X339-F1
#
_cell.length_a   1.000
_cell.length_b   1.000
_cell.length_c   1.000
_cell.angle_alpha   90.00
_cell.angle_beta   90.00
_cell.angle_gamma   90.00
#
_symmetry.space_group_name_H-M   'P 1'
#
loop_
_entity.id
_entity.type
_entity.pdbx_description
1 polymer ?
#
loop_
_entity_poly.entity_id
_entity_poly.type
_entity_poly.pdbx_seq_one_letter_code
_entity_poly.pdbx_strand_id
1 'polypeptide(L)'
;MSWTDERVELLKKLWTEGLSASQIAGRLGAGVTRNAVIGKVHRLNLSGRAPQPRSTAPRAPRKPREPSLAGHSNGRPSMPTAGSSALKPQHRAELQPRPAPIPEPQPLRLVDLPKDGRVT
;
A
#
# COMPACT_ATOMS: atom_id res chain seq x y z
N MET A 1 -10.64 22.43 12.03
CA MET A 1 -9.58 21.71 12.76
C MET A 1 -8.23 22.03 12.12
N SER A 2 -7.62 23.15 12.51
CA SER A 2 -6.39 23.62 11.85
C SER A 2 -5.15 23.00 12.49
N TRP A 3 -4.24 22.51 11.65
CA TRP A 3 -2.88 22.17 12.05
C TRP A 3 -2.11 23.48 12.23
N THR A 4 -2.11 24.02 13.45
CA THR A 4 -1.31 25.18 13.81
C THR A 4 0.17 24.84 13.80
N ASP A 5 1.02 25.85 13.62
CA ASP A 5 2.47 25.67 13.55
C ASP A 5 3.03 25.04 14.84
N GLU A 6 2.58 25.50 16.00
CA GLU A 6 2.94 24.94 17.32
C GLU A 6 2.65 23.43 17.41
N ARG A 7 1.55 22.95 16.80
CA ARG A 7 1.21 21.52 16.78
C ARG A 7 2.08 20.73 15.82
N VAL A 8 2.52 21.36 14.73
CA VAL A 8 3.46 20.76 13.79
C VAL A 8 4.86 20.65 14.42
N GLU A 9 5.30 21.67 15.14
CA GLU A 9 6.56 21.65 15.91
C GLU A 9 6.53 20.57 17.00
N LEU A 10 5.46 20.51 17.79
CA LEU A 10 5.28 19.45 18.79
C LEU A 10 5.26 18.06 18.14
N LEU A 11 4.58 17.91 17.01
CA LEU A 11 4.57 16.67 16.24
C LEU A 11 5.99 16.25 15.83
N LYS A 12 6.78 17.16 15.25
CA LYS A 12 8.16 16.87 14.83
C LYS A 12 9.01 16.42 16.03
N LYS A 13 8.97 17.17 17.13
CA LYS A 13 9.72 16.86 18.35
C LYS A 13 9.39 15.46 18.87
N LEU A 14 8.11 15.19 19.10
CA LEU A 14 7.65 13.88 19.60
C LEU A 14 7.93 12.73 18.61
N TRP A 15 7.90 13.01 17.31
CA TRP A 15 8.23 12.04 16.27
C TRP A 15 9.71 11.66 16.28
N THR A 16 10.60 12.66 16.42
CA THR A 16 12.05 12.43 16.57
C THR A 16 12.40 11.69 17.86
N GLU A 17 11.62 11.89 18.93
CA GLU A 17 11.72 11.10 20.18
C GLU A 17 11.24 9.64 20.00
N GLY A 18 10.77 9.24 18.81
CA GLY A 18 10.41 7.87 18.46
C GLY A 18 9.03 7.42 18.93
N LEU A 19 8.21 8.34 19.46
CA LEU A 19 6.89 8.02 19.96
C LEU A 19 5.97 7.48 18.86
N SER A 20 5.03 6.63 19.28
CA SER A 20 4.00 6.14 18.37
C SER A 20 2.95 7.21 18.08
N ALA A 21 2.37 7.16 16.89
CA ALA A 21 1.31 8.10 16.47
C ALA A 21 0.11 8.13 17.43
N SER A 22 -0.21 7.02 18.12
CA SER A 22 -1.25 7.00 19.16
C SER A 22 -0.88 7.86 20.37
N GLN A 23 0.36 7.76 20.85
CA GLN A 23 0.83 8.53 21.99
C GLN A 23 0.93 10.01 21.63
N ILE A 24 1.40 10.32 20.42
CA ILE A 24 1.49 11.68 19.90
C ILE A 24 0.09 12.31 19.79
N ALA A 25 -0.90 11.56 19.27
CA ALA A 25 -2.28 11.99 19.22
C ALA A 25 -2.84 12.31 20.62
N GLY A 26 -2.52 11.47 21.62
CA GLY A 26 -2.90 11.71 23.01
C GLY A 26 -2.31 13.00 23.60
N ARG A 27 -1.06 13.35 23.23
CA ARG A 27 -0.40 14.58 23.68
C ARG A 27 -0.88 15.83 22.96
N LEU A 28 -1.18 15.72 21.66
CA LEU A 28 -1.67 16.83 20.85
C LEU A 28 -3.09 17.26 21.23
N GLY A 29 -3.90 16.35 21.77
CA GLY A 29 -5.14 16.65 22.50
C GLY A 29 -5.99 17.78 21.94
N ALA A 30 -6.65 17.57 20.80
CA ALA A 30 -7.83 18.34 20.37
C ALA A 30 -8.43 17.63 19.15
N GLY A 31 -9.06 16.47 19.35
CA GLY A 31 -9.69 15.69 18.27
C GLY A 31 -8.73 15.16 17.18
N VAL A 32 -7.42 15.25 17.38
CA VAL A 32 -6.41 14.69 16.47
C VAL A 32 -6.31 13.19 16.73
N THR A 33 -6.69 12.38 15.74
CA THR A 33 -6.62 10.92 15.83
C THR A 33 -5.24 10.40 15.41
N ARG A 34 -4.92 9.15 15.76
CA ARG A 34 -3.72 8.44 15.24
C ARG A 34 -3.56 8.63 13.73
N ASN A 35 -4.65 8.49 12.98
CA ASN A 35 -4.62 8.57 11.52
C ASN A 35 -4.33 9.99 11.02
N ALA A 36 -4.84 11.01 11.72
CA ALA A 36 -4.51 12.39 11.42
C ALA A 36 -3.01 12.67 11.59
N VAL A 37 -2.39 12.11 12.65
CA VAL A 37 -0.94 12.20 12.91
C VAL A 37 -0.14 11.52 11.80
N ILE A 38 -0.43 10.25 11.48
CA ILE A 38 0.26 9.50 10.41
C ILE A 38 0.16 10.27 9.09
N GLY A 39 -1.05 10.75 8.79
CA GLY A 39 -1.28 11.55 7.61
C GLY A 39 -0.42 12.81 7.61
N LYS A 40 -0.36 13.57 8.72
CA LYS A 40 0.42 14.82 8.79
C LYS A 40 1.93 14.57 8.65
N VAL A 41 2.46 13.53 9.28
CA VAL A 41 3.85 13.09 9.14
C VAL A 41 4.19 12.80 7.67
N HIS A 42 3.33 12.07 6.97
CA HIS A 42 3.53 11.74 5.55
C HIS A 42 3.60 12.98 4.66
N ARG A 43 2.70 13.96 4.87
CA ARG A 43 2.67 15.19 4.07
C ARG A 43 3.73 16.22 4.47
N LEU A 44 4.41 16.02 5.60
CA LEU A 44 5.62 16.77 5.97
C LEU A 44 6.92 16.04 5.59
N ASN A 45 6.82 14.87 4.94
CA ASN A 45 7.97 14.03 4.56
C ASN A 45 8.96 13.79 5.71
N LEU A 46 8.45 13.65 6.94
CA LEU A 46 9.25 13.30 8.11
C LEU A 46 9.61 11.81 8.05
N SER A 47 10.56 11.47 7.19
CA SER A 47 11.16 10.13 7.08
C SER A 47 11.92 9.78 8.37
N GLY A 48 11.89 8.51 8.77
CA GLY A 48 12.83 8.01 9.78
C GLY A 48 12.24 7.52 11.10
N ARG A 49 11.04 6.94 11.10
CA ARG A 49 10.71 5.99 12.18
C ARG A 49 10.98 4.58 11.66
N ALA A 50 11.92 3.88 12.31
CA ALA A 50 12.17 2.48 12.04
C ALA A 50 10.83 1.70 12.06
N PRO A 51 10.61 0.76 11.12
CA PRO A 51 9.37 0.00 11.08
C PRO A 51 9.19 -0.67 12.44
N GLN A 52 8.15 -0.25 13.16
CA GLN A 52 7.81 -0.93 14.40
C GLN A 52 7.47 -2.38 14.05
N PRO A 53 7.99 -3.36 14.82
CA PRO A 53 7.60 -4.74 14.60
C PRO A 53 6.09 -4.82 14.71
N ARG A 54 5.43 -5.12 13.58
CA ARG A 54 4.01 -5.43 13.58
C ARG A 54 3.89 -6.67 14.45
N SER A 55 3.29 -6.53 15.64
CA SER A 55 3.01 -7.67 16.48
C SER A 55 2.14 -8.64 15.66
N THR A 56 2.73 -9.74 15.21
CA THR A 56 2.09 -10.80 14.43
C THR A 56 1.28 -11.73 15.33
N ALA A 57 0.98 -11.30 16.56
CA ALA A 57 0.14 -12.06 17.47
C ALA A 57 -1.17 -12.39 16.74
N PRO A 58 -1.50 -13.70 16.59
CA PRO A 58 -2.75 -14.09 15.97
C PRO A 58 -3.88 -13.46 16.78
N ARG A 59 -4.65 -12.59 16.11
CA ARG A 59 -5.83 -11.98 16.74
C ARG A 59 -6.75 -13.12 17.10
N ALA A 60 -6.92 -13.37 18.40
CA ALA A 60 -7.78 -14.44 18.90
C ALA A 60 -9.13 -14.38 18.18
N PRO A 61 -9.65 -15.53 17.68
CA PRO A 61 -10.94 -15.57 17.02
C PRO A 61 -11.98 -15.00 17.98
N ARG A 62 -12.65 -13.93 17.57
CA ARG A 62 -13.78 -13.40 18.33
C ARG A 62 -14.81 -14.53 18.41
N LYS A 63 -15.13 -14.98 19.63
CA LYS A 63 -16.21 -15.93 19.87
C LYS A 63 -17.45 -15.48 19.08
N PRO A 64 -18.09 -16.37 18.29
CA PRO A 64 -19.39 -16.08 17.70
C PRO A 64 -20.31 -15.63 18.83
N ARG A 65 -20.83 -14.41 18.72
CA ARG A 65 -21.85 -13.93 19.64
C ARG A 65 -23.07 -14.80 19.38
N GLU A 66 -23.44 -15.61 20.36
CA GLU A 66 -24.66 -16.40 20.33
C GLU A 66 -25.84 -15.46 20.03
N PRO A 67 -26.68 -15.77 19.03
CA PRO A 67 -27.80 -14.92 18.69
C PRO A 67 -28.78 -14.94 19.86
N SER A 68 -28.75 -13.89 20.67
CA SER A 68 -29.76 -13.65 21.71
C SER A 68 -31.10 -13.44 21.00
N LEU A 69 -31.97 -14.44 21.10
CA LEU A 69 -33.37 -14.39 20.70
C LEU A 69 -34.11 -13.43 21.65
N ALA A 70 -34.42 -12.24 21.12
CA ALA A 70 -35.35 -11.19 21.58
C ALA A 70 -34.60 -9.85 21.63
N GLY A 71 -35.02 -8.74 21.00
CA GLY A 71 -36.22 -8.34 20.29
C GLY A 71 -36.08 -6.83 20.03
N HIS A 72 -37.02 -6.26 19.26
CA HIS A 72 -37.21 -4.83 18.92
C HIS A 72 -36.61 -4.32 17.59
N SER A 73 -37.40 -4.54 16.53
CA SER A 73 -37.93 -3.52 15.59
C SER A 73 -36.97 -2.43 15.07
N ASN A 74 -36.60 -2.48 13.79
CA ASN A 74 -37.38 -1.92 12.68
C ASN A 74 -36.66 -2.24 11.36
N GLY A 75 -37.42 -2.57 10.32
CA GLY A 75 -36.96 -3.36 9.18
C GLY A 75 -35.93 -2.71 8.26
N ARG A 76 -34.86 -3.49 7.96
CA ARG A 76 -34.43 -3.80 6.59
C ARG A 76 -33.91 -5.25 6.60
N PRO A 77 -34.32 -6.14 5.69
CA PRO A 77 -33.61 -7.41 5.53
C PRO A 77 -32.19 -7.09 5.06
N SER A 78 -31.21 -7.28 5.94
CA SER A 78 -29.81 -7.30 5.53
C SER A 78 -29.61 -8.58 4.73
N MET A 79 -29.82 -8.51 3.42
CA MET A 79 -29.36 -9.56 2.51
C MET A 79 -27.90 -9.86 2.85
N PRO A 80 -27.47 -11.12 2.93
CA PRO A 80 -26.06 -11.43 2.92
C PRO A 80 -25.53 -10.84 1.60
N THR A 81 -24.65 -9.85 1.68
CA THR A 81 -23.94 -9.39 0.49
C THR A 81 -23.03 -10.53 0.03
N ALA A 82 -23.58 -11.38 -0.83
CA ALA A 82 -22.82 -12.30 -1.66
C ALA A 82 -22.06 -11.45 -2.68
N GLY A 83 -21.01 -10.77 -2.25
CA GLY A 83 -20.52 -9.64 -3.02
C GLY A 83 -19.21 -9.02 -2.56
N SER A 84 -18.18 -9.84 -2.34
CA SER A 84 -16.78 -9.38 -2.45
C SER A 84 -15.88 -10.35 -3.23
N SER A 85 -16.47 -11.34 -3.92
CA SER A 85 -15.72 -12.23 -4.82
C SER A 85 -15.87 -11.86 -6.30
N ALA A 86 -16.65 -10.82 -6.63
CA ALA A 86 -16.92 -10.41 -8.01
C ALA A 86 -15.81 -9.54 -8.64
N LEU A 87 -14.85 -9.05 -7.86
CA LEU A 87 -13.72 -8.24 -8.34
C LEU A 87 -12.38 -8.95 -8.25
N LYS A 88 -12.36 -10.26 -8.06
CA LYS A 88 -11.18 -11.02 -8.44
C LYS A 88 -11.24 -11.14 -9.96
N PRO A 89 -10.40 -10.46 -10.75
CA PRO A 89 -10.09 -11.02 -12.04
C PRO A 89 -9.62 -12.44 -11.75
N GLN A 90 -10.45 -13.41 -12.14
CA GLN A 90 -10.05 -14.80 -12.29
C GLN A 90 -9.02 -14.77 -13.41
N HIS A 91 -7.80 -14.34 -13.09
CA HIS A 91 -6.66 -14.67 -13.93
C HIS A 91 -6.46 -16.16 -13.71
N ARG A 92 -7.30 -16.95 -14.39
CA ARG A 92 -6.92 -18.25 -14.88
C ARG A 92 -5.51 -18.02 -15.39
N ALA A 93 -4.53 -18.65 -14.74
CA ALA A 93 -3.19 -18.72 -15.27
C ALA A 93 -3.30 -19.51 -16.57
N GLU A 94 -3.77 -18.84 -17.62
CA GLU A 94 -3.43 -19.20 -18.96
C GLU A 94 -1.92 -19.05 -18.98
N LEU A 95 -1.27 -20.20 -19.02
CA LEU A 95 0.16 -20.31 -19.22
C LEU A 95 0.43 -19.61 -20.56
N GLN A 96 0.69 -18.30 -20.52
CA GLN A 96 1.17 -17.59 -21.69
C GLN A 96 2.45 -18.32 -22.11
N PRO A 97 2.52 -18.91 -23.32
CA PRO A 97 3.80 -19.39 -23.80
C PRO A 97 4.73 -18.18 -23.80
N ARG A 98 5.87 -18.30 -23.10
CA ARG A 98 6.89 -17.25 -23.15
C ARG A 98 7.22 -17.00 -24.62
N PRO A 99 7.14 -15.76 -25.12
CA PRO A 99 7.60 -15.48 -26.47
C PRO A 99 9.07 -15.93 -26.56
N ALA A 100 9.38 -16.74 -27.57
CA ALA A 100 10.74 -17.20 -27.81
C ALA A 100 11.67 -15.98 -27.95
N PRO A 101 12.90 -16.04 -27.43
CA PRO A 101 13.86 -14.96 -27.61
C PRO A 101 14.08 -14.74 -29.11
N ILE A 102 13.80 -13.51 -29.57
CA ILE A 102 14.17 -13.06 -30.90
C ILE A 102 15.69 -13.23 -31.08
N PRO A 103 16.18 -13.87 -32.16
CA PRO A 103 17.60 -14.02 -32.39
C PRO A 103 18.25 -12.64 -32.53
N GLU A 104 19.35 -12.44 -31.80
CA GLU A 104 20.16 -11.23 -31.85
C GLU A 104 20.58 -10.94 -33.31
N PRO A 105 20.38 -9.72 -33.82
CA PRO A 105 20.74 -9.41 -35.19
C PRO A 105 22.26 -9.51 -35.32
N GLN A 106 22.71 -10.46 -36.15
CA GLN A 106 24.12 -10.59 -36.44
C GLN A 106 24.62 -9.29 -37.06
N PRO A 107 25.73 -8.70 -36.58
CA PRO A 107 26.28 -7.51 -37.21
C PRO A 107 26.64 -7.88 -38.64
N LEU A 108 26.01 -7.20 -39.60
CA LEU A 108 26.40 -7.26 -41.00
C LEU A 108 27.88 -6.91 -41.04
N ARG A 109 28.75 -7.90 -41.21
CA ARG A 109 30.16 -7.68 -41.54
C ARG A 109 30.10 -6.90 -42.84
N LEU A 110 30.41 -5.60 -42.76
CA LEU A 110 30.73 -4.77 -43.90
C LEU A 110 31.89 -5.50 -44.57
N VAL A 111 31.56 -6.28 -45.60
CA VAL A 111 32.53 -6.93 -46.47
C VAL A 111 33.29 -5.79 -47.11
N ASP A 112 34.55 -5.74 -46.74
CA ASP A 112 35.62 -4.91 -47.27
C ASP A 112 35.45 -4.83 -48.79
N LEU A 113 35.06 -3.65 -49.27
CA LEU A 113 34.96 -3.39 -50.70
C LEU A 113 36.41 -3.30 -51.22
N PRO A 114 36.87 -4.22 -52.09
CA PRO A 114 38.24 -4.16 -52.59
C PRO A 114 38.43 -2.87 -53.38
N LYS A 115 39.43 -2.10 -52.97
CA LYS A 115 39.80 -0.78 -53.52
C LYS A 115 40.55 -0.87 -54.85
N ASP A 116 40.20 -1.79 -55.72
CA ASP A 116 40.86 -1.87 -57.03
C ASP A 116 39.88 -1.63 -58.17
N GLY A 117 40.00 -0.42 -58.73
CA GLY A 117 39.27 -0.01 -59.89
C GLY A 117 39.74 -0.76 -61.12
N ARG A 118 38.79 -1.40 -61.81
CA ARG A 118 38.82 -1.49 -63.26
C ARG A 118 37.40 -1.64 -63.81
N VAL A 119 37.02 -0.65 -64.59
CA VAL A 119 35.93 -0.71 -65.55
C VAL A 119 36.47 -1.44 -66.78
N THR A 120 35.90 -2.60 -67.10
CA THR A 120 35.78 -3.13 -68.46
C THR A 120 34.48 -3.90 -68.57
#